data_AF-A0A1F7V9R3-F1
#
_entry.id   AF-A0A1F7V9R3-F1
#
_cell.length_a   1.000
_cell.length_b   1.000
_cell.length_c   1.000
_cell.angle_alpha   90.00
_cell.angle_beta   90.00
_cell.angle_gamma   90.00
#
_symmetry.space_group_name_H-M   'P 1'
#
loop_
_entity.id
_entity.type
_entity.pdbx_description
1 polymer ?
#
loop_
_entity_poly.entity_id
_entity_poly.type
_entity_poly.pdbx_seq_one_letter_code
_entity_poly.pdbx_strand_id
1 'polypeptide(L)'
;MYKIRSKRFGAHLIIIALVVIVLFLFARISTVLRQPPSQPIRYGITYSTVYAWYLGLDVMKSYQDLVENLGVRVVRLPVYWPDIEPEQGKFDWHQLDQFVKYSEQHEVKLTLAIGRKVPRWPECFVPNWAQKLSRKDQEQATRDMMEAIVTRYRISSTIVSWQVENEPFLPFGVCEQITKEDLQGQIDLVRRLDTKPVQLTASGEMNPWGSLARMGDKFGFSLYRKTWNSVFGYFTYPLPPLFYRLRTALIRLIGKPVIVSELQTEPWFSEDLKDQSTEYWYNVFTAEDFAENIRFVEEIGVSEVDLWGAEWWAYLKAHGEERLWKEAEKLFREETK
;
A
#
# COMPACT_ATOMS: atom_id res chain seq x y z
N MET A 1 -64.97 -10.65 -3.78
CA MET A 1 -63.78 -10.55 -4.64
C MET A 1 -63.11 -9.19 -4.40
N TYR A 2 -62.15 -9.07 -3.46
CA TYR A 2 -61.38 -7.83 -3.24
C TYR A 2 -60.01 -8.19 -2.64
N LYS A 3 -59.03 -8.56 -3.47
CA LYS A 3 -57.66 -8.85 -3.00
C LYS A 3 -56.53 -8.47 -3.98
N ILE A 4 -56.81 -7.62 -4.97
CA ILE A 4 -55.84 -7.33 -6.06
C ILE A 4 -55.21 -5.92 -5.95
N ARG A 5 -55.75 -4.99 -5.14
CA ARG A 5 -55.26 -3.60 -5.07
C ARG A 5 -54.06 -3.34 -4.15
N SER A 6 -53.75 -4.19 -3.16
CA SER A 6 -52.67 -3.90 -2.19
C SER A 6 -51.25 -4.14 -2.72
N LYS A 7 -51.07 -5.06 -3.69
CA LYS A 7 -49.73 -5.39 -4.23
C LYS A 7 -49.11 -4.25 -5.04
N ARG A 8 -49.91 -3.46 -5.76
CA ARG A 8 -49.42 -2.32 -6.57
C ARG A 8 -48.99 -1.12 -5.70
N PHE A 9 -49.70 -0.89 -4.60
CA PHE A 9 -49.36 0.18 -3.65
C PHE A 9 -48.04 -0.10 -2.92
N GLY A 10 -47.80 -1.35 -2.51
CA GLY A 10 -46.52 -1.76 -1.94
C GLY A 10 -45.33 -1.62 -2.91
N ALA A 11 -45.53 -1.93 -4.19
CA ALA A 11 -44.49 -1.76 -5.21
C ALA A 11 -44.11 -0.27 -5.41
N HIS A 12 -45.08 0.65 -5.37
CA HIS A 12 -44.80 2.08 -5.49
C HIS A 12 -44.04 2.63 -4.27
N LEU A 13 -44.35 2.17 -3.06
CA LEU A 13 -43.60 2.54 -1.86
C LEU A 13 -42.15 2.04 -1.90
N ILE A 14 -41.91 0.83 -2.43
CA ILE A 14 -40.56 0.29 -2.62
C ILE A 14 -39.78 1.12 -3.65
N ILE A 15 -40.41 1.49 -4.77
CA ILE A 15 -39.79 2.33 -5.80
C ILE A 15 -39.46 3.72 -5.23
N ILE A 16 -40.39 4.34 -4.49
CA ILE A 16 -40.15 5.64 -3.85
C ILE A 16 -39.00 5.54 -2.85
N ALA A 17 -38.97 4.49 -2.01
CA ALA A 17 -37.88 4.27 -1.07
C ALA A 17 -36.52 4.10 -1.79
N LEU A 18 -36.48 3.34 -2.88
CA LEU A 18 -35.27 3.19 -3.71
C LEU A 18 -34.83 4.52 -4.33
N VAL A 19 -35.76 5.30 -4.89
CA VAL A 19 -35.45 6.63 -5.44
C VAL A 19 -34.91 7.57 -4.36
N VAL A 20 -35.52 7.58 -3.18
CA VAL A 20 -35.04 8.37 -2.04
C VAL A 20 -33.63 7.93 -1.61
N ILE A 21 -33.35 6.63 -1.55
CA ILE A 21 -32.02 6.10 -1.25
C ILE A 21 -31.01 6.52 -2.32
N VAL A 22 -31.36 6.43 -3.60
CA VAL A 22 -30.49 6.84 -4.71
C VAL A 22 -30.20 8.33 -4.66
N LEU A 23 -31.22 9.16 -4.45
CA LEU A 23 -31.06 10.62 -4.31
C LEU A 23 -30.21 10.98 -3.08
N PHE A 24 -30.41 10.27 -1.97
CA PHE A 24 -29.61 10.44 -0.76
C PHE A 24 -28.13 10.06 -0.99
N LEU A 25 -27.87 8.90 -1.60
CA LEU A 25 -26.52 8.47 -1.96
C LEU A 25 -25.87 9.42 -2.96
N PHE A 26 -26.62 9.86 -3.98
CA PHE A 26 -26.16 10.83 -4.96
C PHE A 26 -25.80 12.16 -4.29
N ALA A 27 -26.64 12.67 -3.40
CA ALA A 27 -26.36 13.89 -2.64
C ALA A 27 -25.10 13.72 -1.77
N ARG A 28 -24.96 12.60 -1.05
CA ARG A 28 -23.78 12.30 -0.21
C ARG A 28 -22.50 12.20 -1.04
N ILE A 29 -22.51 11.46 -2.14
CA ILE A 29 -21.37 11.34 -3.06
C ILE A 29 -21.04 12.71 -3.63
N SER A 30 -22.04 13.45 -4.11
CA SER A 30 -21.83 14.81 -4.66
C SER A 30 -21.19 15.75 -3.64
N THR A 31 -21.60 15.69 -2.37
CA THR A 31 -20.96 16.47 -1.30
C THR A 31 -19.50 16.07 -1.12
N VAL A 32 -19.18 14.78 -1.06
CA VAL A 32 -17.79 14.29 -0.92
C VAL A 32 -16.94 14.67 -2.14
N LEU A 33 -17.50 14.59 -3.35
CA LEU A 33 -16.83 15.00 -4.58
C LEU A 33 -16.67 16.52 -4.71
N ARG A 34 -17.49 17.31 -4.02
CA ARG A 34 -17.36 18.78 -3.99
C ARG A 34 -16.40 19.27 -2.92
N GLN A 35 -16.04 18.41 -1.94
CA GLN A 35 -14.99 18.77 -1.01
C GLN A 35 -13.69 18.93 -1.81
N PRO A 36 -13.02 20.09 -1.71
CA PRO A 36 -11.71 20.24 -2.31
C PRO A 36 -10.79 19.15 -1.73
N PRO A 37 -9.82 18.63 -2.52
CA PRO A 37 -8.81 17.72 -2.01
C PRO A 37 -8.25 18.27 -0.69
N SER A 38 -8.13 17.41 0.32
CA SER A 38 -7.70 17.82 1.66
C SER A 38 -6.36 18.57 1.58
N GLN A 39 -6.27 19.68 2.34
CA GLN A 39 -5.04 20.40 2.70
C GLN A 39 -3.87 19.43 2.99
N PRO A 40 -2.63 19.87 2.77
CA PRO A 40 -1.65 19.21 1.89
C PRO A 40 -1.54 17.69 2.12
N ILE A 41 -1.45 16.96 1.00
CA ILE A 41 -1.18 15.52 1.01
C ILE A 41 0.11 15.28 1.77
N ARG A 42 0.08 14.33 2.72
CA ARG A 42 1.29 13.83 3.35
C ARG A 42 1.90 12.73 2.49
N TYR A 43 3.08 12.97 1.96
CA TYR A 43 3.86 12.02 1.19
C TYR A 43 4.73 11.17 2.13
N GLY A 44 4.80 9.88 1.80
CA GLY A 44 5.70 8.90 2.38
C GLY A 44 6.33 8.07 1.28
N ILE A 45 7.08 7.04 1.67
CA ILE A 45 7.64 6.07 0.74
C ILE A 45 7.29 4.65 1.20
N THR A 46 7.18 3.72 0.26
CA THR A 46 7.44 2.31 0.55
C THR A 46 8.93 2.07 0.45
N TYR A 47 9.54 1.45 1.46
CA TYR A 47 10.96 1.10 1.46
C TYR A 47 11.15 -0.41 1.70
N SER A 48 11.71 -1.09 0.72
CA SER A 48 11.98 -2.52 0.64
C SER A 48 13.46 -2.79 0.80
N THR A 49 13.82 -3.47 1.89
CA THR A 49 15.20 -3.93 2.13
C THR A 49 15.68 -4.91 1.06
N VAL A 50 14.79 -5.82 0.63
CA VAL A 50 15.05 -6.76 -0.47
C VAL A 50 15.34 -6.04 -1.79
N TYR A 51 14.61 -4.98 -2.11
CA TYR A 51 14.85 -4.26 -3.36
C TYR A 51 16.13 -3.43 -3.32
N ALA A 52 16.39 -2.73 -2.22
CA ALA A 52 17.64 -2.01 -2.02
C ALA A 52 18.85 -2.96 -2.16
N TRP A 53 18.78 -4.14 -1.53
CA TRP A 53 19.81 -5.17 -1.65
C TRP A 53 19.97 -5.66 -3.10
N TYR A 54 18.86 -5.94 -3.79
CA TYR A 54 18.87 -6.39 -5.18
C TYR A 54 19.50 -5.35 -6.13
N LEU A 55 19.29 -4.05 -5.86
CA LEU A 55 19.93 -2.94 -6.59
C LEU A 55 21.42 -2.74 -6.24
N GLY A 56 21.97 -3.53 -5.30
CA GLY A 56 23.35 -3.38 -4.84
C GLY A 56 23.58 -2.18 -3.92
N LEU A 57 22.52 -1.62 -3.33
CA LEU A 57 22.63 -0.54 -2.36
C LEU A 57 22.99 -1.07 -0.97
N ASP A 58 23.69 -0.27 -0.18
CA ASP A 58 23.77 -0.48 1.26
C ASP A 58 22.41 -0.12 1.87
N VAL A 59 21.70 -1.15 2.35
CA VAL A 59 20.31 -1.08 2.79
C VAL A 59 20.08 -0.05 3.90
N MET A 60 20.98 0.08 4.87
CA MET A 60 20.80 1.09 5.91
C MET A 60 21.21 2.46 5.42
N LYS A 61 22.33 2.57 4.70
CA LYS A 61 22.79 3.86 4.18
C LYS A 61 21.80 4.49 3.21
N SER A 62 21.20 3.73 2.29
CA SER A 62 20.20 4.28 1.37
C SER A 62 18.92 4.71 2.10
N TYR A 63 18.53 4.01 3.16
CA TYR A 63 17.43 4.45 4.02
C TYR A 63 17.76 5.77 4.74
N GLN A 64 18.96 5.87 5.30
CA GLN A 64 19.45 7.08 5.96
C GLN A 64 19.49 8.26 4.98
N ASP A 65 19.99 8.05 3.76
CA ASP A 65 20.02 9.08 2.72
C ASP A 65 18.62 9.58 2.35
N LEU A 66 17.62 8.69 2.28
CA LEU A 66 16.22 9.10 2.05
C LEU A 66 15.66 9.91 3.23
N VAL A 67 15.98 9.54 4.47
CA VAL A 67 15.50 10.27 5.66
C VAL A 67 16.18 11.63 5.80
N GLU A 68 17.51 11.68 5.72
CA GLU A 68 18.30 12.87 6.01
C GLU A 68 18.36 13.84 4.84
N ASN A 69 18.68 13.33 3.64
CA ASN A 69 18.93 14.19 2.48
C ASN A 69 17.66 14.50 1.69
N LEU A 70 16.72 13.56 1.62
CA LEU A 70 15.44 13.79 0.96
C LEU A 70 14.39 14.37 1.93
N GLY A 71 14.51 14.13 3.24
CA GLY A 71 13.58 14.66 4.24
C GLY A 71 12.38 13.76 4.50
N VAL A 72 12.45 12.46 4.14
CA VAL A 72 11.34 11.51 4.34
C VAL A 72 11.02 11.35 5.84
N ARG A 73 9.73 11.47 6.20
CA ARG A 73 9.24 11.31 7.59
C ARG A 73 8.10 10.29 7.74
N VAL A 74 7.65 9.68 6.64
CA VAL A 74 6.66 8.60 6.65
C VAL A 74 7.16 7.47 5.78
N VAL A 75 7.21 6.27 6.34
CA VAL A 75 7.71 5.08 5.64
C VAL A 75 6.78 3.90 5.89
N ARG A 76 6.35 3.26 4.81
CA ARG A 76 5.77 1.94 4.81
C ARG A 76 6.88 0.91 4.62
N LEU A 77 7.17 0.14 5.67
CA LEU A 77 8.29 -0.80 5.73
C LEU A 77 7.74 -2.24 5.73
N PRO A 78 7.89 -3.00 4.63
CA PRO A 78 7.63 -4.43 4.61
C PRO A 78 8.58 -5.16 5.54
N VAL A 79 8.04 -6.07 6.34
CA VAL A 79 8.83 -6.99 7.15
C VAL A 79 8.85 -8.34 6.46
N TYR A 80 10.00 -8.71 5.90
CA TYR A 80 10.16 -9.96 5.17
C TYR A 80 10.41 -11.11 6.13
N TRP A 81 9.49 -12.08 6.17
CA TRP A 81 9.55 -13.21 7.09
C TRP A 81 10.89 -13.99 7.05
N PRO A 82 11.48 -14.30 5.88
CA PRO A 82 12.77 -15.00 5.84
C PRO A 82 13.92 -14.25 6.53
N ASP A 83 13.87 -12.91 6.56
CA ASP A 83 14.91 -12.08 7.15
C ASP A 83 14.79 -12.05 8.68
N ILE A 84 13.56 -12.11 9.21
CA ILE A 84 13.31 -12.03 10.66
C ILE A 84 13.21 -13.40 11.35
N GLU A 85 12.98 -14.49 10.62
CA GLU A 85 12.87 -15.85 11.17
C GLU A 85 13.41 -16.87 10.16
N PRO A 86 14.74 -16.85 9.90
CA PRO A 86 15.37 -17.73 8.91
C PRO A 86 15.21 -19.21 9.24
N GLU A 87 15.11 -19.55 10.52
CA GLU A 87 14.82 -20.89 11.04
C GLU A 87 13.67 -20.82 12.03
N GLN A 88 12.83 -21.87 12.07
CA GLN A 88 11.63 -21.91 12.91
C GLN A 88 11.95 -21.60 14.38
N GLY A 89 11.31 -20.57 14.92
CA GLY A 89 11.47 -20.09 16.29
C GLY A 89 12.78 -19.35 16.58
N LYS A 90 13.67 -19.19 15.60
CA LYS A 90 14.93 -18.45 15.73
C LYS A 90 14.82 -17.11 15.02
N PHE A 91 14.45 -16.10 15.78
CA PHE A 91 14.29 -14.75 15.24
C PHE A 91 15.62 -14.00 15.15
N ASP A 92 15.82 -13.31 14.03
CA ASP A 92 16.86 -12.29 13.85
C ASP A 92 16.21 -10.89 13.80
N TRP A 93 16.48 -10.10 14.83
CA TRP A 93 15.91 -8.75 14.96
C TRP A 93 16.89 -7.66 14.51
N HIS A 94 18.13 -7.99 14.16
CA HIS A 94 19.20 -7.02 14.01
C HIS A 94 18.86 -5.90 13.02
N GLN A 95 18.41 -6.26 11.80
CA GLN A 95 18.10 -5.26 10.78
C GLN A 95 16.85 -4.44 11.15
N LEU A 96 15.75 -5.10 11.55
CA LEU A 96 14.50 -4.39 11.85
C LEU A 96 14.62 -3.49 13.10
N ASP A 97 15.39 -3.91 14.12
CA ASP A 97 15.72 -3.06 15.28
C ASP A 97 16.49 -1.81 14.85
N GLN A 98 17.42 -1.93 13.90
CA GLN A 98 18.16 -0.77 13.37
C GLN A 98 17.23 0.21 12.67
N PHE A 99 16.30 -0.26 11.84
CA PHE A 99 15.29 0.60 11.21
C PHE A 99 14.42 1.30 12.25
N VAL A 100 13.81 0.55 13.18
CA VAL A 100 12.91 1.13 14.18
C VAL A 100 13.64 2.15 15.06
N LYS A 101 14.83 1.81 15.56
CA LYS A 101 15.64 2.72 16.39
C LYS A 101 16.05 3.96 15.62
N TYR A 102 16.47 3.82 14.36
CA TYR A 102 16.84 4.97 13.55
C TYR A 102 15.64 5.87 13.27
N SER A 103 14.48 5.28 12.97
CA SER A 103 13.22 6.02 12.79
C SER A 103 12.79 6.77 14.05
N GLU A 104 12.93 6.17 15.23
CA GLU A 104 12.67 6.84 16.51
C GLU A 104 13.57 8.06 16.70
N GLN A 105 14.86 7.94 16.38
CA GLN A 105 15.85 9.01 16.51
C GLN A 105 15.63 10.18 15.55
N HIS A 106 14.95 9.94 14.42
CA HIS A 106 14.73 10.93 13.36
C HIS A 106 13.25 11.26 13.15
N GLU A 107 12.39 10.90 14.11
CA GLU A 107 10.95 11.19 14.10
C GLU A 107 10.22 10.67 12.84
N VAL A 108 10.67 9.53 12.30
CA VAL A 108 10.07 8.90 11.12
C VAL A 108 8.93 7.98 11.53
N LYS A 109 7.74 8.21 10.98
CA LYS A 109 6.57 7.37 11.22
C LYS A 109 6.62 6.12 10.36
N LEU A 110 6.44 4.97 10.97
CA LEU A 110 6.47 3.66 10.34
C LEU A 110 5.08 3.03 10.25
N THR A 111 4.72 2.57 9.06
CA THR A 111 3.73 1.51 8.87
C THR A 111 4.47 0.21 8.63
N LEU A 112 4.40 -0.74 9.56
CA LEU A 112 4.99 -2.06 9.33
C LEU A 112 4.00 -2.94 8.59
N ALA A 113 4.37 -3.41 7.40
CA ALA A 113 3.58 -4.38 6.64
C ALA A 113 4.05 -5.80 6.98
N ILE A 114 3.16 -6.57 7.58
CA ILE A 114 3.41 -7.89 8.17
C ILE A 114 2.43 -8.93 7.60
N GLY A 115 2.85 -10.19 7.62
CA GLY A 115 2.15 -11.30 6.96
C GLY A 115 3.11 -12.02 6.01
N ARG A 116 2.59 -12.99 5.26
CA ARG A 116 3.41 -13.72 4.27
C ARG A 116 3.45 -13.03 2.92
N LYS A 117 2.38 -12.31 2.56
CA LYS A 117 2.28 -11.50 1.36
C LYS A 117 2.58 -10.05 1.75
N VAL A 118 3.74 -9.51 1.40
CA VAL A 118 4.15 -8.13 1.74
C VAL A 118 4.73 -7.41 0.52
N PRO A 119 4.81 -6.06 0.50
CA PRO A 119 5.22 -5.32 -0.68
C PRO A 119 6.60 -5.72 -1.24
N ARG A 120 6.69 -5.59 -2.57
CA ARG A 120 7.79 -5.94 -3.50
C ARG A 120 7.67 -7.36 -4.05
N TRP A 121 7.82 -7.53 -5.37
CA TRP A 121 7.94 -8.83 -6.04
C TRP A 121 9.10 -9.65 -5.41
N PRO A 122 8.95 -10.92 -4.93
CA PRO A 122 7.87 -11.91 -4.81
C PRO A 122 6.38 -11.62 -4.69
N GLU A 123 6.13 -10.55 -3.96
CA GLU A 123 5.00 -10.35 -3.08
C GLU A 123 4.75 -11.49 -2.08
N CYS A 124 5.51 -12.59 -2.06
CA CYS A 124 5.36 -13.68 -1.11
C CYS A 124 6.71 -14.04 -0.49
N PHE A 125 6.80 -13.89 0.82
CA PHE A 125 8.01 -14.06 1.60
C PHE A 125 7.74 -15.08 2.68
N VAL A 126 7.97 -16.36 2.35
CA VAL A 126 7.80 -17.49 3.27
C VAL A 126 9.16 -18.19 3.39
N PRO A 127 9.73 -18.36 4.59
CA PRO A 127 11.02 -19.01 4.75
C PRO A 127 10.97 -20.48 4.34
N ASN A 128 12.14 -21.03 3.97
CA ASN A 128 12.25 -22.40 3.44
C ASN A 128 11.67 -23.48 4.37
N TRP A 129 11.69 -23.27 5.68
CA TRP A 129 11.11 -24.20 6.65
C TRP A 129 9.57 -24.15 6.62
N ALA A 130 8.98 -22.96 6.48
CA ALA A 130 7.52 -22.75 6.48
C ALA A 130 6.88 -23.15 5.14
N GLN A 131 7.63 -23.09 4.03
CA GLN A 131 7.16 -23.57 2.71
C GLN A 131 6.86 -25.08 2.71
N LYS A 132 7.44 -25.85 3.63
CA LYS A 132 7.25 -27.31 3.73
C LYS A 132 6.05 -27.71 4.59
N LEU A 133 5.41 -26.74 5.23
CA LEU A 133 4.28 -26.96 6.13
C LEU A 133 2.97 -27.18 5.35
N SER A 134 1.98 -27.81 6.00
CA SER A 134 0.62 -27.79 5.49
C SER A 134 0.09 -26.36 5.47
N ARG A 135 -0.90 -26.05 4.62
CA ARG A 135 -1.54 -24.72 4.56
C ARG A 135 -1.96 -24.22 5.96
N LYS A 136 -2.57 -25.10 6.76
CA LYS A 136 -3.03 -24.78 8.11
C LYS A 136 -1.87 -24.45 9.04
N ASP A 137 -0.79 -25.23 8.98
CA ASP A 137 0.38 -25.02 9.84
C ASP A 137 1.20 -23.80 9.40
N GLN A 138 1.26 -23.51 8.10
CA GLN A 138 1.88 -22.29 7.57
C GLN A 138 1.10 -21.05 8.00
N GLU A 139 -0.23 -21.08 7.95
CA GLU A 139 -1.06 -19.98 8.46
C GLU A 139 -0.87 -19.80 9.98
N GLN A 140 -0.76 -20.89 10.75
CA GLN A 140 -0.43 -20.77 12.18
C GLN A 140 0.96 -20.15 12.38
N ALA A 141 1.98 -20.63 11.66
CA ALA A 141 3.33 -20.08 11.72
C ALA A 141 3.37 -18.60 11.29
N THR A 142 2.56 -18.20 10.31
CA THR A 142 2.42 -16.79 9.90
C THR A 142 1.91 -15.94 11.06
N ARG A 143 0.88 -16.43 11.76
CA ARG A 143 0.35 -15.76 12.96
C ARG A 143 1.36 -15.69 14.10
N ASP A 144 2.12 -16.76 14.35
CA ASP A 144 3.15 -16.78 15.39
C ASP A 144 4.24 -15.74 15.09
N MET A 145 4.67 -15.63 13.83
CA MET A 145 5.59 -14.58 13.36
C MET A 145 5.01 -13.17 13.54
N MET A 146 3.75 -12.95 13.12
CA MET A 146 3.09 -11.66 13.30
C MET A 146 2.96 -11.27 14.77
N GLU A 147 2.63 -12.23 15.64
CA GLU A 147 2.57 -12.02 17.09
C GLU A 147 3.93 -11.59 17.65
N ALA A 148 5.02 -12.24 17.22
CA ALA A 148 6.37 -11.89 17.63
C ALA A 148 6.73 -10.45 17.22
N ILE A 149 6.43 -10.05 15.97
CA ILE A 149 6.69 -8.68 15.47
C ILE A 149 5.87 -7.65 16.27
N VAL A 150 4.55 -7.85 16.38
CA VAL A 150 3.67 -6.87 17.06
C VAL A 150 4.05 -6.76 18.54
N THR A 151 4.28 -7.88 19.21
CA THR A 151 4.67 -7.88 20.63
C THR A 151 5.98 -7.14 20.86
N ARG A 152 6.97 -7.31 19.96
CA ARG A 152 8.27 -6.65 20.06
C ARG A 152 8.16 -5.14 19.91
N TYR A 153 7.43 -4.66 18.90
CA TYR A 153 7.50 -3.24 18.54
C TYR A 153 6.28 -2.40 18.93
N ARG A 154 5.20 -2.99 19.48
CA ARG A 154 3.99 -2.23 19.90
C ARG A 154 4.24 -1.09 20.88
N ILE A 155 5.36 -1.06 21.61
CA ILE A 155 5.64 0.06 22.52
C ILE A 155 6.26 1.27 21.81
N SER A 156 6.79 1.09 20.60
CA SER A 156 7.40 2.18 19.84
C SER A 156 6.32 3.13 19.32
N SER A 157 6.47 4.41 19.63
CA SER A 157 5.59 5.47 19.09
C SER A 157 5.89 5.80 17.63
N THR A 158 7.04 5.35 17.11
CA THR A 158 7.40 5.53 15.70
C THR A 158 6.50 4.70 14.81
N ILE A 159 6.03 3.54 15.28
CA ILE A 159 5.06 2.72 14.56
C ILE A 159 3.68 3.32 14.74
N VAL A 160 3.04 3.69 13.63
CA VAL A 160 1.73 4.35 13.61
C VAL A 160 0.61 3.47 13.08
N SER A 161 0.94 2.41 12.34
CA SER A 161 -0.03 1.43 11.86
C SER A 161 0.61 0.09 11.53
N TRP A 162 -0.22 -0.96 11.59
CA TRP A 162 0.11 -2.31 11.18
C TRP A 162 -0.60 -2.62 9.88
N GLN A 163 0.10 -2.77 8.76
CA GLN A 163 -0.51 -3.30 7.55
C GLN A 163 -0.51 -4.83 7.63
N VAL A 164 -1.68 -5.46 7.46
CA VAL A 164 -1.83 -6.92 7.47
C VAL A 164 -1.99 -7.42 6.04
N GLU A 165 -0.99 -8.16 5.58
CA GLU A 165 -0.83 -8.64 4.21
C GLU A 165 -0.77 -7.47 3.18
N ASN A 166 -0.32 -7.76 1.96
CA ASN A 166 -0.35 -6.84 0.84
C ASN A 166 -1.34 -7.32 -0.20
N GLU A 167 -2.40 -6.53 -0.43
CA GLU A 167 -3.43 -6.84 -1.41
C GLU A 167 -3.88 -8.31 -1.36
N PRO A 168 -4.38 -8.78 -0.19
CA PRO A 168 -4.52 -10.20 0.13
C PRO A 168 -5.41 -10.98 -0.86
N PHE A 169 -6.34 -10.30 -1.53
CA PHE A 169 -7.25 -10.91 -2.49
C PHE A 169 -6.87 -10.68 -3.96
N LEU A 170 -5.74 -10.02 -4.24
CA LEU A 170 -5.22 -9.90 -5.60
C LEU A 170 -4.44 -11.17 -5.97
N PRO A 171 -4.82 -11.91 -7.03
CA PRO A 171 -4.07 -13.07 -7.52
C PRO A 171 -2.86 -12.62 -8.35
N PHE A 172 -1.93 -11.94 -7.70
CA PHE A 172 -0.68 -11.42 -8.27
C PHE A 172 0.51 -11.84 -7.39
N GLY A 173 1.67 -12.03 -8.03
CA GLY A 173 2.84 -12.66 -7.42
C GLY A 173 2.73 -14.20 -7.36
N VAL A 174 3.49 -14.82 -6.44
CA VAL A 174 3.56 -16.30 -6.28
C VAL A 174 2.92 -16.80 -4.99
N CYS A 175 2.27 -15.92 -4.24
CA CYS A 175 1.66 -16.31 -2.98
C CYS A 175 0.36 -17.10 -3.20
N GLU A 176 0.20 -18.20 -2.48
CA GLU A 176 -1.10 -18.86 -2.40
C GLU A 176 -2.17 -17.90 -1.89
N GLN A 177 -3.39 -17.99 -2.39
CA GLN A 177 -4.45 -17.07 -1.99
C GLN A 177 -4.89 -17.32 -0.54
N ILE A 178 -4.89 -16.25 0.25
CA ILE A 178 -5.40 -16.28 1.63
C ILE A 178 -6.94 -16.34 1.63
N THR A 179 -7.54 -17.08 2.56
CA THR A 179 -9.00 -17.00 2.75
C THR A 179 -9.40 -15.73 3.50
N LYS A 180 -10.70 -15.40 3.46
CA LYS A 180 -11.22 -14.30 4.26
C LYS A 180 -11.13 -14.62 5.77
N GLU A 181 -11.30 -15.89 6.12
CA GLU A 181 -11.24 -16.39 7.49
C GLU A 181 -9.82 -16.28 8.06
N ASP A 182 -8.81 -16.68 7.29
CA ASP A 182 -7.39 -16.56 7.66
C ASP A 182 -7.03 -15.08 7.85
N LEU A 183 -7.38 -14.22 6.88
CA LEU A 183 -7.14 -12.78 6.97
C LEU A 183 -7.83 -12.17 8.21
N GLN A 184 -9.07 -12.56 8.50
CA GLN A 184 -9.77 -12.09 9.69
C GLN A 184 -9.06 -12.54 10.97
N GLY A 185 -8.57 -13.78 11.02
CA GLY A 185 -7.80 -14.30 12.15
C GLY A 185 -6.51 -13.52 12.41
N GLN A 186 -5.80 -13.16 11.35
CA GLN A 186 -4.61 -12.31 11.41
C GLN A 186 -4.92 -10.88 11.90
N ILE A 187 -5.99 -10.26 11.40
CA ILE A 187 -6.45 -8.93 11.86
C ILE A 187 -6.83 -8.97 13.35
N ASP A 188 -7.59 -9.99 13.76
CA ASP A 188 -8.03 -10.14 15.14
C ASP A 188 -6.84 -10.38 16.08
N LEU A 189 -5.80 -11.07 15.63
CA LEU A 189 -4.55 -11.21 16.36
C LEU A 189 -3.89 -9.85 16.62
N VAL A 190 -3.67 -9.06 15.58
CA VAL A 190 -3.02 -7.73 15.72
C VAL A 190 -3.83 -6.85 16.67
N ARG A 191 -5.16 -6.81 16.53
CA ARG A 191 -6.06 -6.03 17.40
C ARG A 191 -6.04 -6.47 18.86
N ARG A 192 -5.77 -7.74 19.15
CA ARG A 192 -5.62 -8.22 20.53
C ARG A 192 -4.29 -7.77 21.15
N LEU A 193 -3.25 -7.59 20.34
CA LEU A 193 -1.89 -7.32 20.80
C LEU A 193 -1.57 -5.83 20.92
N ASP A 194 -2.19 -4.98 20.11
CA ASP A 194 -1.94 -3.53 20.05
C ASP A 194 -3.22 -2.76 19.64
N THR A 195 -3.35 -1.51 20.08
CA THR A 195 -4.48 -0.61 19.76
C THR A 195 -4.23 0.26 18.53
N LYS A 196 -3.02 0.20 17.95
CA LYS A 196 -2.71 0.92 16.71
C LYS A 196 -3.59 0.42 15.54
N PRO A 197 -3.93 1.30 14.59
CA PRO A 197 -4.84 0.96 13.50
C PRO A 197 -4.27 -0.13 12.60
N VAL A 198 -5.14 -1.07 12.20
CA VAL A 198 -4.85 -2.06 11.17
C VAL A 198 -5.14 -1.47 9.79
N GLN A 199 -4.12 -1.45 8.93
CA GLN A 199 -4.22 -1.06 7.52
C GLN A 199 -4.40 -2.30 6.64
N LEU A 200 -5.30 -2.23 5.66
CA LEU A 200 -5.43 -3.22 4.59
C LEU A 200 -5.32 -2.53 3.24
N THR A 201 -4.75 -3.23 2.25
CA THR A 201 -4.53 -2.69 0.90
C THR A 201 -5.25 -3.51 -0.17
N ALA A 202 -5.49 -2.91 -1.34
CA ALA A 202 -5.99 -3.61 -2.52
C ALA A 202 -5.57 -2.90 -3.82
N SER A 203 -5.55 -3.62 -4.94
CA SER A 203 -5.37 -2.99 -6.25
C SER A 203 -6.38 -1.86 -6.48
N GLY A 204 -5.88 -0.76 -7.05
CA GLY A 204 -6.70 0.39 -7.42
C GLY A 204 -7.78 0.05 -8.44
N GLU A 205 -7.45 -0.83 -9.39
CA GLU A 205 -8.19 -1.06 -10.62
C GLU A 205 -9.04 -2.33 -10.55
N MET A 206 -8.53 -3.40 -9.93
CA MET A 206 -9.06 -4.75 -10.14
C MET A 206 -10.09 -5.19 -9.10
N ASN A 207 -9.86 -4.92 -7.80
CA ASN A 207 -10.62 -5.57 -6.72
C ASN A 207 -11.72 -4.67 -6.14
N PRO A 208 -12.89 -5.21 -5.74
CA PRO A 208 -13.87 -4.46 -4.95
C PRO A 208 -13.33 -4.10 -3.56
N TRP A 209 -13.26 -2.81 -3.24
CA TRP A 209 -12.63 -2.33 -1.99
C TRP A 209 -13.49 -2.56 -0.73
N GLY A 210 -14.80 -2.65 -0.87
CA GLY A 210 -15.73 -2.56 0.27
C GLY A 210 -15.60 -3.68 1.31
N SER A 211 -15.14 -4.88 0.94
CA SER A 211 -14.94 -5.95 1.94
C SER A 211 -13.70 -5.64 2.80
N LEU A 212 -12.56 -5.36 2.15
CA LEU A 212 -11.31 -5.05 2.84
C LEU A 212 -11.41 -3.78 3.67
N ALA A 213 -11.99 -2.71 3.10
CA ALA A 213 -12.16 -1.46 3.83
C ALA A 213 -12.99 -1.60 5.12
N ARG A 214 -13.94 -2.54 5.19
CA ARG A 214 -14.73 -2.80 6.41
C ARG A 214 -13.96 -3.62 7.45
N MET A 215 -13.06 -4.50 7.02
CA MET A 215 -12.29 -5.37 7.90
C MET A 215 -11.18 -4.60 8.63
N GLY A 216 -10.50 -3.69 7.95
CA GLY A 216 -9.42 -2.85 8.51
C GLY A 216 -9.91 -1.53 9.11
N ASP A 217 -9.01 -0.79 9.74
CA ASP A 217 -9.25 0.54 10.31
C ASP A 217 -8.88 1.65 9.33
N LYS A 218 -7.88 1.40 8.47
CA LYS A 218 -7.42 2.26 7.38
C LYS A 218 -7.36 1.46 6.08
N PHE A 219 -7.77 2.07 4.97
CA PHE A 219 -7.75 1.42 3.66
C PHE A 219 -6.74 2.09 2.73
N GLY A 220 -5.83 1.31 2.17
CA GLY A 220 -4.90 1.74 1.12
C GLY A 220 -5.22 1.11 -0.23
N PHE A 221 -4.85 1.77 -1.31
CA PHE A 221 -4.86 1.16 -2.64
C PHE A 221 -3.59 1.48 -3.42
N SER A 222 -3.21 0.58 -4.32
CA SER A 222 -2.14 0.83 -5.29
C SER A 222 -2.65 1.59 -6.51
N LEU A 223 -1.78 2.39 -7.11
CA LEU A 223 -2.05 3.21 -8.28
C LEU A 223 -0.84 3.16 -9.21
N TYR A 224 -0.94 2.28 -10.20
CA TYR A 224 0.04 2.16 -11.28
C TYR A 224 -0.59 2.68 -12.56
N ARG A 225 0.05 3.66 -13.20
CA ARG A 225 -0.46 4.28 -14.43
C ARG A 225 0.17 3.69 -15.66
N LYS A 226 1.48 3.45 -15.65
CA LYS A 226 2.26 2.98 -16.81
C LYS A 226 2.77 1.57 -16.52
N THR A 227 2.21 0.57 -17.19
CA THR A 227 2.55 -0.84 -16.95
C THR A 227 2.87 -1.55 -18.26
N TRP A 228 3.39 -2.78 -18.15
CA TRP A 228 3.72 -3.60 -19.30
C TRP A 228 2.91 -4.90 -19.33
N ASN A 229 2.53 -5.35 -20.53
CA ASN A 229 2.14 -6.74 -20.77
C ASN A 229 2.61 -7.21 -22.16
N SER A 230 2.58 -8.53 -22.38
CA SER A 230 3.06 -9.15 -23.63
C SER A 230 2.24 -8.83 -24.88
N VAL A 231 1.03 -8.27 -24.74
CA VAL A 231 0.13 -7.95 -25.86
C VAL A 231 0.33 -6.52 -26.33
N PHE A 232 0.40 -5.57 -25.41
CA PHE A 232 0.41 -4.13 -25.69
C PHE A 232 1.78 -3.48 -25.48
N GLY A 233 2.75 -4.20 -24.91
CA GLY A 233 3.98 -3.60 -24.43
C GLY A 233 3.70 -2.63 -23.28
N TYR A 234 4.44 -1.52 -23.23
CA TYR A 234 4.16 -0.44 -22.29
C TYR A 234 2.92 0.35 -22.69
N PHE A 235 2.01 0.54 -21.74
CA PHE A 235 0.81 1.35 -21.94
C PHE A 235 0.45 2.10 -20.66
N THR A 236 -0.25 3.22 -20.84
CA THR A 236 -0.81 3.99 -19.72
C THR A 236 -2.29 3.63 -19.55
N TYR A 237 -2.71 3.25 -18.34
CA TYR A 237 -4.10 2.96 -18.03
C TYR A 237 -5.00 4.16 -18.36
N PRO A 238 -6.10 3.98 -19.12
CA PRO A 238 -6.99 5.07 -19.53
C PRO A 238 -8.00 5.45 -18.42
N LEU A 239 -7.60 5.31 -17.15
CA LEU A 239 -8.45 5.61 -15.99
C LEU A 239 -8.17 7.02 -15.49
N PRO A 240 -9.17 7.94 -15.45
CA PRO A 240 -8.97 9.30 -14.98
C PRO A 240 -8.98 9.39 -13.44
N PRO A 241 -8.46 10.47 -12.82
CA PRO A 241 -8.51 10.65 -11.36
C PRO A 241 -9.92 10.53 -10.76
N LEU A 242 -10.94 10.95 -11.52
CA LEU A 242 -12.35 10.84 -11.12
C LEU A 242 -12.77 9.40 -10.81
N PHE A 243 -12.23 8.39 -11.50
CA PHE A 243 -12.49 6.99 -11.23
C PHE A 243 -12.11 6.64 -9.78
N TYR A 244 -10.88 6.98 -9.38
CA TYR A 244 -10.40 6.75 -8.03
C TYR A 244 -11.14 7.63 -7.02
N ARG A 245 -11.41 8.89 -7.34
CA ARG A 245 -12.14 9.82 -6.47
C ARG A 245 -13.55 9.30 -6.12
N LEU A 246 -14.25 8.71 -7.09
CA LEU A 246 -15.56 8.07 -6.84
C LEU A 246 -15.42 6.87 -5.91
N ARG A 247 -14.43 6.00 -6.14
CA ARG A 247 -14.22 4.81 -5.31
C ARG A 247 -13.80 5.17 -3.89
N THR A 248 -12.91 6.15 -3.71
CA THR A 248 -12.51 6.63 -2.38
C THR A 248 -13.68 7.28 -1.64
N ALA A 249 -14.55 8.03 -2.34
CA ALA A 249 -15.77 8.59 -1.75
C ALA A 249 -16.69 7.52 -1.16
N LEU A 250 -16.87 6.38 -1.85
CA LEU A 250 -17.69 5.28 -1.34
C LEU A 250 -17.13 4.68 -0.04
N ILE A 251 -15.80 4.59 0.09
CA ILE A 251 -15.16 4.08 1.30
C ILE A 251 -15.21 5.11 2.44
N ARG A 252 -15.09 6.40 2.13
CA ARG A 252 -15.25 7.46 3.14
C ARG A 252 -16.66 7.52 3.72
N LEU A 253 -17.69 7.14 2.94
CA LEU A 253 -19.08 7.07 3.44
C LEU A 253 -19.27 6.05 4.56
N ILE A 254 -18.43 5.01 4.64
CA ILE A 254 -18.44 4.05 5.76
C ILE A 254 -17.47 4.45 6.89
N GLY A 255 -16.96 5.68 6.88
CA GLY A 255 -16.14 6.26 7.94
C GLY A 255 -14.68 5.80 7.97
N LYS A 256 -14.18 5.23 6.87
CA LYS A 256 -12.81 4.70 6.79
C LYS A 256 -11.88 5.70 6.11
N PRO A 257 -10.72 6.04 6.71
CA PRO A 257 -9.66 6.77 6.02
C PRO A 257 -9.17 6.00 4.80
N VAL A 258 -8.88 6.73 3.73
CA VAL A 258 -8.41 6.16 2.45
C VAL A 258 -7.12 6.85 2.02
N ILE A 259 -6.11 6.05 1.72
CA ILE A 259 -4.79 6.48 1.27
C ILE A 259 -4.42 5.83 -0.05
N VAL A 260 -3.45 6.39 -0.75
CA VAL A 260 -2.73 5.66 -1.80
C VAL A 260 -1.52 5.04 -1.13
N SER A 261 -1.51 3.72 -0.99
CA SER A 261 -0.41 3.01 -0.32
C SER A 261 0.73 2.69 -1.29
N GLU A 262 0.49 2.80 -2.60
CA GLU A 262 1.49 2.59 -3.65
C GLU A 262 1.19 3.55 -4.79
N LEU A 263 1.89 4.67 -4.86
CA LEU A 263 1.89 5.50 -6.06
C LEU A 263 3.11 5.15 -6.91
N GLN A 264 2.89 4.73 -8.15
CA GLN A 264 3.99 4.44 -9.07
C GLN A 264 4.91 5.66 -9.24
N THR A 265 6.18 5.47 -8.95
CA THR A 265 7.23 6.48 -9.12
C THR A 265 8.54 5.87 -9.62
N GLU A 266 8.46 4.66 -10.17
CA GLU A 266 9.53 3.95 -10.85
C GLU A 266 8.98 3.21 -12.09
N PRO A 267 9.87 2.73 -12.98
CA PRO A 267 9.48 1.89 -14.10
C PRO A 267 8.75 0.63 -13.65
N TRP A 268 7.76 0.23 -14.44
CA TRP A 268 7.30 -1.15 -14.41
C TRP A 268 8.34 -2.02 -15.12
N PHE A 269 9.13 -2.80 -14.38
CA PHE A 269 10.18 -3.62 -14.99
C PHE A 269 9.58 -4.82 -15.74
N SER A 270 9.72 -4.83 -17.08
CA SER A 270 9.25 -5.92 -17.95
C SER A 270 10.19 -7.14 -17.99
N GLU A 271 11.43 -6.96 -17.57
CA GLU A 271 12.51 -7.94 -17.60
C GLU A 271 13.46 -7.74 -16.41
N ASP A 272 14.50 -8.56 -16.27
CA ASP A 272 15.47 -8.40 -15.19
C ASP A 272 16.21 -7.05 -15.35
N LEU A 273 16.42 -6.34 -14.25
CA LEU A 273 17.01 -5.00 -14.28
C LEU A 273 18.38 -4.95 -14.96
N LYS A 274 19.15 -6.05 -14.88
CA LYS A 274 20.49 -6.20 -15.49
C LYS A 274 20.47 -6.48 -16.99
N ASP A 275 19.30 -6.77 -17.57
CA ASP A 275 19.17 -7.03 -19.00
C ASP A 275 19.11 -5.73 -19.83
N GLN A 276 18.90 -4.58 -19.17
CA GLN A 276 18.80 -3.28 -19.80
C GLN A 276 19.67 -2.22 -19.11
N SER A 277 20.00 -1.14 -19.83
CA SER A 277 20.75 -0.03 -19.27
C SER A 277 19.91 0.83 -18.33
N THR A 278 20.58 1.55 -17.44
CA THR A 278 19.93 2.55 -16.58
C THR A 278 19.19 3.63 -17.39
N GLU A 279 19.74 4.03 -18.53
CA GLU A 279 19.12 4.97 -19.46
C GLU A 279 17.84 4.40 -20.09
N TYR A 280 17.82 3.12 -20.47
CA TYR A 280 16.63 2.46 -20.97
C TYR A 280 15.50 2.53 -19.92
N TRP A 281 15.80 2.12 -18.68
CA TRP A 281 14.80 2.12 -17.61
C TRP A 281 14.33 3.54 -17.27
N TYR A 282 15.21 4.53 -17.28
CA TYR A 282 14.80 5.93 -17.13
C TYR A 282 13.82 6.36 -18.24
N ASN A 283 14.05 5.96 -19.48
CA ASN A 283 13.14 6.30 -20.59
C ASN A 283 11.79 5.55 -20.52
N VAL A 284 11.74 4.42 -19.79
CA VAL A 284 10.47 3.74 -19.46
C VAL A 284 9.66 4.53 -18.43
N PHE A 285 10.29 5.20 -17.47
CA PHE A 285 9.61 6.06 -16.50
C PHE A 285 10.47 7.28 -16.13
N THR A 286 10.11 8.44 -16.66
CA THR A 286 10.91 9.66 -16.52
C THR A 286 10.49 10.52 -15.33
N ALA A 287 11.24 11.59 -15.06
CA ALA A 287 10.83 12.64 -14.11
C ALA A 287 9.50 13.30 -14.48
N GLU A 288 9.18 13.38 -15.77
CA GLU A 288 7.88 13.88 -16.23
C GLU A 288 6.75 12.91 -15.88
N ASP A 289 6.95 11.59 -16.08
CA ASP A 289 5.99 10.55 -15.64
C ASP A 289 5.76 10.62 -14.12
N PHE A 290 6.83 10.83 -13.33
CA PHE A 290 6.75 11.06 -11.89
C PHE A 290 5.85 12.26 -11.58
N ALA A 291 6.18 13.44 -12.11
CA ALA A 291 5.45 14.68 -11.84
C ALA A 291 3.98 14.60 -12.30
N GLU A 292 3.71 13.88 -13.38
CA GLU A 292 2.34 13.57 -13.81
C GLU A 292 1.58 12.70 -12.81
N ASN A 293 2.23 11.68 -12.24
CA ASN A 293 1.62 10.82 -11.24
C ASN A 293 1.31 11.58 -9.94
N ILE A 294 2.13 12.57 -9.57
CA ILE A 294 1.85 13.48 -8.44
C ILE A 294 0.60 14.32 -8.74
N ARG A 295 0.54 15.01 -9.88
CA ARG A 295 -0.66 15.78 -10.25
C ARG A 295 -1.92 14.90 -10.32
N PHE A 296 -1.77 13.68 -10.83
CA PHE A 296 -2.86 12.72 -10.91
C PHE A 296 -3.41 12.36 -9.52
N VAL A 297 -2.53 12.09 -8.54
CA VAL A 297 -2.95 11.69 -7.19
C VAL A 297 -3.58 12.86 -6.42
N GLU A 298 -3.10 14.09 -6.64
CA GLU A 298 -3.65 15.31 -6.06
C GLU A 298 -5.14 15.51 -6.44
N GLU A 299 -5.51 15.18 -7.68
CA GLU A 299 -6.90 15.26 -8.16
C GLU A 299 -7.84 14.22 -7.51
N ILE A 300 -7.31 13.13 -6.96
CA ILE A 300 -8.10 12.11 -6.25
C ILE A 300 -8.54 12.64 -4.88
N GLY A 301 -7.72 13.50 -4.26
CA GLY A 301 -7.97 14.09 -2.95
C GLY A 301 -7.91 13.09 -1.81
N VAL A 302 -6.89 12.23 -1.78
CA VAL A 302 -6.45 11.48 -0.59
C VAL A 302 -5.61 12.37 0.32
N SER A 303 -5.47 11.99 1.59
CA SER A 303 -4.69 12.77 2.58
C SER A 303 -3.27 12.24 2.76
N GLU A 304 -2.97 11.04 2.26
CA GLU A 304 -1.69 10.38 2.40
C GLU A 304 -1.39 9.53 1.17
N VAL A 305 -0.13 9.56 0.75
CA VAL A 305 0.39 8.88 -0.42
C VAL A 305 1.75 8.29 -0.09
N ASP A 306 1.89 6.97 -0.14
CA ASP A 306 3.18 6.30 -0.08
C ASP A 306 3.70 6.07 -1.52
N LEU A 307 4.85 6.67 -1.83
CA LEU A 307 5.50 6.55 -3.14
C LEU A 307 6.21 5.19 -3.27
N TRP A 308 6.05 4.54 -4.42
CA TRP A 308 6.69 3.28 -4.76
C TRP A 308 7.86 3.52 -5.72
N GLY A 309 9.09 3.35 -5.23
CA GLY A 309 10.31 3.50 -6.04
C GLY A 309 11.47 4.24 -5.39
N ALA A 310 11.45 4.48 -4.07
CA ALA A 310 12.46 5.28 -3.39
C ALA A 310 13.88 4.72 -3.55
N GLU A 311 14.01 3.41 -3.55
CA GLU A 311 15.24 2.66 -3.75
C GLU A 311 15.75 2.83 -5.19
N TRP A 312 14.85 2.86 -6.17
CA TRP A 312 15.21 3.10 -7.56
C TRP A 312 15.79 4.51 -7.76
N TRP A 313 15.21 5.53 -7.14
CA TRP A 313 15.76 6.90 -7.23
C TRP A 313 17.15 7.00 -6.60
N ALA A 314 17.34 6.33 -5.44
CA ALA A 314 18.64 6.26 -4.77
C ALA A 314 19.69 5.55 -5.64
N TYR A 315 19.29 4.44 -6.29
CA TYR A 315 20.13 3.72 -7.23
C TYR A 315 20.51 4.56 -8.45
N LEU A 316 19.55 5.22 -9.10
CA LEU A 316 19.84 6.10 -10.24
C LEU A 316 20.82 7.22 -9.86
N LYS A 317 20.59 7.86 -8.71
CA LYS A 317 21.47 8.92 -8.19
C LYS A 317 22.91 8.43 -7.99
N ALA A 318 23.08 7.23 -7.42
CA ALA A 318 24.40 6.61 -7.25
C ALA A 318 25.11 6.34 -8.60
N HIS A 319 24.35 6.25 -9.70
CA HIS A 319 24.84 6.02 -11.06
C HIS A 319 24.83 7.29 -11.93
N GLY A 320 24.72 8.47 -11.32
CA GLY A 320 24.83 9.76 -12.02
C GLY A 320 23.54 10.25 -12.68
N GLU A 321 22.41 9.56 -12.49
CA GLU A 321 21.09 9.98 -12.95
C GLU A 321 20.24 10.46 -11.77
N GLU A 322 20.17 11.76 -11.55
CA GLU A 322 19.53 12.34 -10.35
C GLU A 322 18.11 12.88 -10.60
N ARG A 323 17.56 12.77 -11.82
CA ARG A 323 16.30 13.44 -12.17
C ARG A 323 15.11 12.96 -11.32
N LEU A 324 14.97 11.66 -11.09
CA LEU A 324 13.90 11.14 -10.21
C LEU A 324 14.09 11.56 -8.74
N TRP A 325 15.34 11.58 -8.26
CA TRP A 325 15.65 12.06 -6.91
C TRP A 325 15.26 13.54 -6.74
N LYS A 326 15.55 14.37 -7.74
CA LYS A 326 15.18 15.80 -7.73
C LYS A 326 13.68 16.03 -7.77
N GLU A 327 12.91 15.20 -8.47
CA GLU A 327 11.44 15.29 -8.41
C GLU A 327 10.92 14.93 -7.01
N ALA A 328 11.45 13.87 -6.40
CA ALA A 328 11.08 13.51 -5.05
C ALA A 328 11.48 14.60 -4.03
N GLU A 329 12.62 15.26 -4.23
CA GLU A 329 13.12 16.31 -3.33
C GLU A 329 12.17 17.52 -3.27
N LYS A 330 11.50 17.85 -4.37
CA LYS A 330 10.48 18.92 -4.40
C LYS A 330 9.34 18.62 -3.43
N LEU A 331 8.89 17.36 -3.35
CA LEU A 331 7.79 16.95 -2.49
C LEU A 331 8.15 17.07 -1.02
N PHE A 332 9.26 16.44 -0.61
CA PHE A 332 9.59 16.31 0.81
C PHE A 332 10.16 17.58 1.44
N ARG A 333 10.78 18.47 0.65
CA ARG A 333 11.24 19.80 1.14
C ARG A 333 10.11 20.82 1.25
N GLU A 334 9.04 20.69 0.48
CA GLU A 334 7.85 21.55 0.59
C GLU A 334 7.03 21.24 1.84
N GLU A 335 7.06 19.99 2.34
CA GLU A 335 6.40 19.61 3.60
C GLU A 335 7.11 20.10 4.87
N THR A 336 8.40 20.42 4.79
CA THR A 336 9.22 20.85 5.95
C THR A 336 9.22 22.37 6.20
N LYS A 337 8.55 23.15 5.33
CA LYS A 337 8.34 24.59 5.49
C LYS A 337 6.94 24.87 6.03
#